data_AF-A0AAN6SMI1-F1
#
_entry.id   AF-A0AAN6SMI1-F1
#
_cell.length_a   1.000
_cell.length_b   1.000
_cell.length_c   1.000
_cell.angle_alpha   90.00
_cell.angle_beta   90.00
_cell.angle_gamma   90.00
#
_symmetry.space_group_name_H-M   'P 1'
#
loop_
_entity.id
_entity.type
_entity.pdbx_description
1 polymer ?
#
loop_
_entity_poly.entity_id
_entity_poly.type
_entity_poly.pdbx_seq_one_letter_code
_entity_poly.pdbx_strand_id
1 'polypeptide(L)'
;MQCTTTTPYNPYSALPGARQTNEPIPHFLQRLPPATAALSTPRHLLPPWFWIANPHRSGYPDGRATTGDVNSFTRDGLALLTEFRQAVAQCARNDPLRTQLREVLRGEIGAVAKRWGVTAGKWMLFPQVHEVDEVWRVVCEGVDVGRLGTGAKVATTCQEGDPARLICVYTKDFTDLEDVRRVLLALVDMGLVRADMPRGIMYKCDAYTYLGIYGQNEYGLRASIYGSKEILAGV
;
A
#
# COMPACT_ATOMS: atom_id res chain seq x y z
N MET A 1 -20.75 21.18 -24.32
CA MET A 1 -20.10 20.37 -23.27
C MET A 1 -19.15 19.40 -23.98
N GLN A 2 -17.84 19.66 -23.93
CA GLN A 2 -16.86 18.72 -24.49
C GLN A 2 -16.63 17.62 -23.44
N CYS A 3 -17.18 16.43 -23.68
CA CYS A 3 -16.79 15.24 -22.94
C CYS A 3 -15.33 14.93 -23.30
N THR A 4 -14.40 15.32 -22.44
CA THR A 4 -13.02 14.86 -22.53
C THR A 4 -13.03 13.36 -22.21
N THR A 5 -12.99 12.51 -23.23
CA THR A 5 -12.78 11.07 -23.06
C THR A 5 -11.36 10.87 -22.51
N THR A 6 -11.23 10.76 -21.19
CA THR A 6 -9.98 10.39 -20.56
C THR A 6 -9.67 8.95 -20.95
N THR A 7 -8.60 8.72 -21.71
CA THR A 7 -8.13 7.37 -22.04
C THR A 7 -7.85 6.61 -20.74
N PRO A 8 -8.46 5.44 -20.51
CA PRO A 8 -8.27 4.71 -19.27
C PRO A 8 -6.80 4.27 -19.13
N TYR A 9 -6.19 4.62 -18.00
CA TYR A 9 -4.77 4.42 -17.73
C TYR A 9 -4.55 3.21 -16.82
N ASN A 10 -3.66 2.30 -17.22
CA ASN A 10 -3.28 1.14 -16.42
C ASN A 10 -1.75 0.95 -16.39
N PRO A 11 -1.06 1.33 -15.30
CA PRO A 11 0.38 1.16 -15.18
C PRO A 11 0.84 -0.27 -14.98
N TYR A 12 -0.09 -1.18 -14.67
CA TYR A 12 0.21 -2.57 -14.39
C TYR A 12 0.02 -3.45 -15.63
N SER A 13 -0.38 -2.91 -16.78
CA SER A 13 -0.78 -3.68 -17.97
C SER A 13 0.26 -4.71 -18.46
N ALA A 14 1.55 -4.41 -18.27
CA ALA A 14 2.66 -5.31 -18.61
C ALA A 14 2.91 -6.44 -17.58
N LEU A 15 2.29 -6.38 -16.39
CA LEU A 15 2.45 -7.39 -15.34
C LEU A 15 1.52 -8.58 -15.60
N PRO A 16 2.01 -9.84 -15.56
CA PRO A 16 1.19 -11.02 -15.84
C PRO A 16 -0.04 -11.19 -14.93
N GLY A 17 0.05 -10.68 -13.69
CA GLY A 17 -1.04 -10.71 -12.71
C GLY A 17 -2.00 -9.51 -12.78
N ALA A 18 -1.86 -8.62 -13.75
CA ALA A 18 -2.70 -7.43 -13.81
C ALA A 18 -4.00 -7.66 -14.57
N ARG A 19 -5.06 -7.00 -14.09
CA ARG A 19 -6.26 -6.73 -14.88
C ARG A 19 -5.88 -5.87 -16.09
N GLN A 20 -6.39 -6.18 -17.27
CA GLN A 20 -6.21 -5.36 -18.46
C GLN A 20 -7.24 -4.21 -18.51
N THR A 21 -6.90 -3.09 -19.18
CA THR A 21 -7.70 -1.85 -19.16
C THR A 21 -9.17 -2.05 -19.56
N ASN A 22 -9.43 -2.93 -20.53
CA ASN A 22 -10.78 -3.23 -21.03
C ASN A 22 -11.30 -4.60 -20.55
N GLU A 23 -10.63 -5.23 -19.58
CA GLU A 23 -11.05 -6.52 -19.03
C GLU A 23 -12.18 -6.30 -18.01
N PRO A 24 -13.37 -6.91 -18.20
CA PRO A 24 -14.43 -6.86 -17.20
C PRO A 24 -13.96 -7.48 -15.88
N ILE A 25 -14.37 -6.89 -14.75
CA ILE A 25 -14.05 -7.40 -13.40
C ILE A 25 -14.31 -8.92 -13.26
N PRO A 26 -15.47 -9.46 -13.67
CA PRO A 26 -15.73 -10.90 -13.52
C PRO A 26 -14.72 -11.78 -14.27
N HIS A 27 -14.27 -11.37 -15.46
CA HIS A 27 -13.29 -12.12 -16.24
C HIS A 27 -11.91 -12.08 -15.59
N PHE A 28 -11.50 -10.92 -15.09
CA PHE A 28 -10.25 -10.77 -14.33
C PHE A 28 -10.23 -11.69 -13.09
N LEU A 29 -11.30 -11.69 -12.31
CA LEU A 29 -11.41 -12.51 -11.10
C LEU A 29 -11.49 -14.01 -11.39
N GLN A 30 -12.15 -14.40 -12.49
CA GLN A 30 -12.19 -15.80 -12.93
C GLN A 30 -10.81 -16.30 -13.37
N ARG A 31 -10.05 -15.47 -14.10
CA ARG A 31 -8.72 -15.83 -14.62
C ARG A 31 -7.67 -15.86 -13.52
N LEU A 32 -7.78 -15.01 -12.51
CA LEU A 32 -6.79 -14.83 -11.44
C LEU A 32 -7.42 -14.85 -10.03
N PRO A 33 -7.94 -16.01 -9.56
CA PRO A 33 -8.54 -16.15 -8.23
C PRO A 33 -7.47 -16.27 -7.13
N PRO A 34 -7.36 -15.33 -6.17
CA PRO A 34 -6.31 -15.33 -5.15
C PRO A 34 -6.29 -16.56 -4.22
N ALA A 35 -7.44 -17.17 -3.95
CA ALA A 35 -7.55 -18.34 -3.09
C ALA A 35 -6.95 -19.59 -3.73
N THR A 36 -7.16 -19.78 -5.03
CA THR A 36 -6.92 -21.07 -5.72
C THR A 36 -5.83 -21.02 -6.78
N ALA A 37 -5.38 -19.86 -7.24
CA ALA A 37 -4.38 -19.76 -8.32
C ALA A 37 -3.07 -20.50 -8.00
N ALA A 38 -2.65 -20.53 -6.73
CA ALA A 38 -1.47 -21.27 -6.30
C ALA A 38 -1.62 -22.80 -6.35
N LEU A 39 -2.86 -23.32 -6.43
CA LEU A 39 -3.15 -24.75 -6.55
C LEU A 39 -3.09 -25.23 -8.01
N SER A 40 -3.44 -24.36 -8.95
CA SER A 40 -3.55 -24.68 -10.38
C SER A 40 -2.35 -24.20 -11.21
N THR A 41 -1.51 -23.32 -10.65
CA THR A 41 -0.37 -22.71 -11.37
C THR A 41 0.95 -23.10 -10.73
N PRO A 42 1.90 -23.68 -11.49
CA PRO A 42 3.26 -23.92 -10.98
C PRO A 42 3.88 -22.66 -10.39
N ARG A 43 4.61 -22.79 -9.27
CA ARG A 43 5.17 -21.66 -8.52
C ARG A 43 6.01 -20.69 -9.37
N HIS A 44 6.72 -21.18 -10.37
CA HIS A 44 7.56 -20.35 -11.25
C HIS A 44 6.77 -19.58 -12.32
N LEU A 45 5.50 -19.94 -12.55
CA LEU A 45 4.58 -19.26 -13.45
C LEU A 45 3.55 -18.40 -12.71
N LEU A 46 3.35 -18.64 -11.40
CA LEU A 46 2.43 -17.89 -10.57
C LEU A 46 2.98 -16.46 -10.33
N PRO A 47 2.30 -15.41 -10.79
CA PRO A 47 2.68 -14.04 -10.44
C PRO A 47 2.61 -13.88 -8.92
N PRO A 48 3.56 -13.21 -8.26
CA PRO A 48 3.52 -13.03 -6.80
C PRO A 48 2.35 -12.13 -6.35
N TRP A 49 1.79 -11.36 -7.28
CA TRP A 49 0.74 -10.37 -7.03
C TRP A 49 -0.25 -10.34 -8.19
N PHE A 50 -1.53 -10.20 -7.86
CA PHE A 50 -2.53 -9.72 -8.81
C PHE A 50 -2.79 -8.24 -8.59
N TRP A 51 -3.00 -7.49 -9.68
CA TRP A 51 -3.05 -6.03 -9.67
C TRP A 51 -4.28 -5.50 -10.39
N ILE A 52 -4.84 -4.42 -9.83
CA ILE A 52 -5.86 -3.60 -10.48
C ILE A 52 -5.50 -2.13 -10.34
N ALA A 53 -5.61 -1.39 -11.44
CA ALA A 53 -5.46 0.05 -11.45
C ALA A 53 -6.84 0.72 -11.45
N ASN A 54 -6.96 1.86 -10.80
CA ASN A 54 -8.14 2.72 -10.93
C ASN A 54 -8.12 3.38 -12.33
N PRO A 55 -9.12 3.14 -13.20
CA PRO A 55 -9.14 3.70 -14.56
C PRO A 55 -9.50 5.19 -14.57
N HIS A 56 -10.14 5.71 -13.52
CA HIS A 56 -10.63 7.08 -13.39
C HIS A 56 -9.61 8.05 -12.78
N ARG A 57 -8.32 7.86 -13.07
CA ARG A 57 -7.22 8.73 -12.61
C ARG A 57 -7.27 10.15 -13.22
N SER A 58 -8.41 10.72 -13.58
CA SER A 58 -8.50 12.12 -14.02
C SER A 58 -8.12 13.07 -12.88
N GLY A 59 -6.85 13.46 -12.80
CA GLY A 59 -6.27 14.27 -11.72
C GLY A 59 -4.76 14.14 -11.51
N TYR A 60 -4.06 13.35 -12.33
CA TYR A 60 -2.60 13.31 -12.33
C TYR A 60 -2.11 14.26 -13.41
N PRO A 61 -1.34 15.31 -13.07
CA PRO A 61 -0.88 16.29 -14.06
C PRO A 61 0.01 15.71 -15.17
N ASP A 62 0.46 14.44 -15.04
CA ASP A 62 1.45 13.88 -15.97
C ASP A 62 1.19 12.43 -16.43
N GLY A 63 0.03 11.83 -16.10
CA GLY A 63 -0.35 10.50 -16.62
C GLY A 63 0.59 9.33 -16.30
N ARG A 64 1.67 9.53 -15.54
CA ARG A 64 2.62 8.48 -15.14
C ARG A 64 2.25 7.93 -13.76
N ALA A 65 2.34 6.61 -13.61
CA ALA A 65 2.43 5.93 -12.33
C ALA A 65 3.80 6.17 -11.72
N THR A 66 4.12 7.40 -11.38
CA THR A 66 5.39 7.69 -10.72
C THR A 66 5.19 7.45 -9.23
N THR A 67 5.50 6.24 -8.79
CA THR A 67 6.49 6.17 -7.70
C THR A 67 7.62 7.08 -8.17
N GLY A 68 7.89 8.21 -7.51
CA GLY A 68 8.79 9.24 -8.03
C GLY A 68 10.22 8.76 -8.28
N ASP A 69 11.24 9.57 -8.05
CA ASP A 69 12.62 9.09 -8.19
C ASP A 69 12.99 8.15 -7.03
N VAL A 70 12.63 6.87 -7.17
CA VAL A 70 12.89 5.83 -6.18
C VAL A 70 14.38 5.63 -5.96
N ASN A 71 15.22 5.81 -6.98
CA ASN A 71 16.67 5.62 -6.87
C ASN A 71 17.28 6.74 -6.02
N SER A 72 16.95 8.00 -6.32
CA SER A 72 17.40 9.14 -5.51
C SER A 72 16.81 9.12 -4.10
N PHE A 73 15.54 8.74 -3.94
CA PHE A 73 14.93 8.51 -2.63
C PHE A 73 15.69 7.45 -1.83
N THR A 74 15.98 6.31 -2.44
CA THR A 74 16.65 5.19 -1.75
C THR A 74 18.05 5.60 -1.32
N ARG A 75 18.84 6.23 -2.20
CA ARG A 75 20.18 6.74 -1.87
C ARG A 75 20.13 7.67 -0.66
N ASP A 76 19.28 8.69 -0.71
CA ASP A 76 19.25 9.72 0.32
C ASP A 76 18.62 9.20 1.63
N GLY A 77 17.61 8.34 1.54
CA GLY A 77 17.02 7.69 2.72
C GLY A 77 17.98 6.71 3.40
N LEU A 78 18.81 5.97 2.65
CA LEU A 78 19.87 5.12 3.23
C LEU A 78 20.95 5.94 3.94
N ALA A 79 21.24 7.16 3.48
CA ALA A 79 22.12 8.08 4.18
C ALA A 79 21.54 8.48 5.55
N LEU A 80 20.25 8.85 5.60
CA LEU A 80 19.55 9.16 6.88
C LEU A 80 19.58 7.97 7.86
N LEU A 81 19.36 6.74 7.38
CA LEU A 81 19.44 5.55 8.23
C LEU A 81 20.85 5.33 8.78
N THR A 82 21.88 5.66 7.99
CA THR A 82 23.28 5.53 8.40
C THR A 82 23.64 6.56 9.48
N GLU A 83 23.24 7.81 9.29
CA GLU A 83 23.41 8.89 10.27
C GLU A 83 22.67 8.57 11.58
N PHE A 84 21.43 8.09 11.50
CA PHE A 84 20.67 7.65 12.66
C PHE A 84 21.37 6.53 13.44
N ARG A 85 21.91 5.50 12.75
CA ARG A 85 22.65 4.42 13.42
C ARG A 85 23.87 4.96 14.17
N GLN A 86 24.60 5.90 13.57
CA GLN A 86 25.77 6.52 14.20
C GLN A 86 25.38 7.34 15.44
N ALA A 87 24.31 8.13 15.35
CA ALA A 87 23.80 8.91 16.49
C ALA A 87 23.32 8.01 17.63
N VAL A 88 22.56 6.96 17.32
CA VAL A 88 22.04 6.01 18.31
C VAL A 88 23.14 5.19 18.98
N ALA A 89 24.24 4.90 18.28
CA ALA A 89 25.40 4.20 18.85
C ALA A 89 26.11 5.01 19.94
N GLN A 90 25.96 6.34 19.95
CA GLN A 90 26.51 7.22 20.98
C GLN A 90 25.59 7.34 22.22
N CYS A 91 24.36 6.83 22.13
CA CYS A 91 23.38 6.91 23.20
C CYS A 91 23.38 5.63 24.06
N ALA A 92 23.20 5.77 25.38
CA ALA A 92 22.95 4.63 26.25
C ALA A 92 21.65 3.90 25.84
N ARG A 93 21.53 2.60 26.14
CA ARG A 93 20.40 1.76 25.69
C ARG A 93 19.02 2.32 26.07
N ASN A 94 18.90 2.91 27.26
CA ASN A 94 17.65 3.46 27.81
C ASN A 94 17.59 4.99 27.74
N ASP A 95 18.45 5.62 26.93
CA ASP A 95 18.49 7.07 26.79
C ASP A 95 17.20 7.60 26.11
N PRO A 96 16.47 8.54 26.73
CA PRO A 96 15.32 9.19 26.12
C PRO A 96 15.61 9.83 24.75
N LEU A 97 16.86 10.23 24.50
CA LEU A 97 17.32 10.78 23.22
C LEU A 97 17.07 9.82 22.05
N ARG A 98 17.11 8.50 22.28
CA ARG A 98 16.81 7.50 21.23
C ARG A 98 15.39 7.62 20.70
N THR A 99 14.42 8.05 21.53
CA THR A 99 13.05 8.29 21.09
C THR A 99 12.97 9.55 20.24
N GLN A 100 13.64 10.63 20.65
CA GLN A 100 13.70 11.86 19.88
C GLN A 100 14.35 11.65 18.51
N LEU A 101 15.46 10.91 18.45
CA LEU A 101 16.15 10.58 17.19
C LEU A 101 15.25 9.79 16.22
N ARG A 102 14.37 8.91 16.73
CA ARG A 102 13.42 8.16 15.88
C ARG A 102 12.37 9.08 15.27
N GLU A 103 11.88 10.04 16.04
CA GLU A 103 10.89 11.00 15.52
C GLU A 103 11.51 11.98 14.52
N VAL A 104 12.77 12.40 14.72
CA VAL A 104 13.53 13.15 13.72
C VAL A 104 13.69 12.33 12.43
N LEU A 105 14.18 11.09 12.53
CA LEU A 105 14.35 10.20 11.38
C LEU A 105 13.04 9.99 10.61
N ARG A 106 11.92 9.80 11.32
CA ARG A 106 10.58 9.69 10.71
C ARG A 106 10.25 10.92 9.87
N GLY A 107 10.46 12.12 10.44
CA GLY A 107 10.22 13.39 9.77
C GLY A 107 11.09 13.57 8.52
N GLU A 108 12.38 13.25 8.63
CA GLU A 108 13.34 13.39 7.53
C GLU A 108 13.08 12.41 6.39
N ILE A 109 12.76 11.14 6.68
CA ILE A 109 12.33 10.18 5.66
C ILE A 109 11.08 10.72 4.93
N GLY A 110 10.12 11.29 5.66
CA GLY A 110 8.93 11.91 5.09
C GLY A 110 9.26 13.08 4.16
N ALA A 111 10.18 13.95 4.57
CA ALA A 111 10.63 15.09 3.76
C ALA A 111 11.37 14.65 2.48
N VAL A 112 12.26 13.66 2.58
CA VAL A 112 12.97 13.08 1.43
C VAL A 112 12.02 12.36 0.49
N ALA A 113 11.03 11.65 1.02
CA ALA A 113 9.97 11.02 0.22
C ALA A 113 9.18 12.04 -0.59
N LYS A 114 8.79 13.17 0.02
CA LYS A 114 8.14 14.28 -0.69
C LYS A 114 9.02 14.89 -1.77
N ARG A 115 10.28 15.19 -1.44
CA ARG A 115 11.26 15.77 -2.38
C ARG A 115 11.36 14.96 -3.66
N TRP A 116 11.39 13.64 -3.54
CA TRP A 116 11.55 12.73 -4.68
C TRP A 116 10.23 12.18 -5.21
N GLY A 117 9.06 12.63 -4.72
CA GLY A 117 7.75 12.15 -5.19
C GLY A 117 7.44 10.69 -4.85
N VAL A 118 8.07 10.11 -3.82
CA VAL A 118 7.82 8.75 -3.32
C VAL A 118 6.76 8.80 -2.20
N THR A 119 5.60 9.37 -2.52
CA THR A 119 4.55 9.70 -1.56
C THR A 119 3.44 8.67 -1.47
N ALA A 120 3.43 7.65 -2.32
CA ALA A 120 2.40 6.62 -2.27
C ALA A 120 2.40 5.86 -0.93
N GLY A 121 1.24 5.35 -0.56
CA GLY A 121 1.09 4.45 0.58
C GLY A 121 -0.12 3.55 0.43
N LYS A 122 -0.31 2.64 1.37
CA LYS A 122 -1.32 1.58 1.25
C LYS A 122 -1.96 1.21 2.57
N TRP A 123 -3.27 1.03 2.55
CA TRP A 123 -4.02 0.28 3.55
C TRP A 123 -3.79 -1.22 3.35
N MET A 124 -3.50 -1.95 4.42
CA MET A 124 -3.20 -3.38 4.39
C MET A 124 -4.31 -4.19 5.07
N LEU A 125 -4.96 -5.06 4.31
CA LEU A 125 -5.98 -6.02 4.76
C LEU A 125 -5.39 -7.44 4.75
N PHE A 126 -5.88 -8.29 5.65
CA PHE A 126 -5.41 -9.66 5.83
C PHE A 126 -6.59 -10.65 5.94
N PRO A 127 -7.47 -10.77 4.92
CA PRO A 127 -8.53 -11.78 4.92
C PRO A 127 -7.97 -13.20 4.98
N GLN A 128 -8.75 -14.12 5.54
CA GLN A 128 -8.44 -15.55 5.49
C GLN A 128 -8.58 -16.09 4.05
N VAL A 129 -7.93 -17.23 3.76
CA VAL A 129 -7.99 -17.84 2.40
C VAL A 129 -9.42 -18.08 1.93
N HIS A 130 -10.36 -18.41 2.82
CA HIS A 130 -11.75 -18.66 2.44
C HIS A 130 -12.55 -17.38 2.16
N GLU A 131 -12.04 -16.21 2.56
CA GLU A 131 -12.69 -14.90 2.38
C GLU A 131 -12.01 -14.06 1.29
N VAL A 132 -10.78 -14.40 0.91
CA VAL A 132 -9.93 -13.53 0.08
C VAL A 132 -10.53 -13.23 -1.29
N ASP A 133 -11.18 -14.19 -1.94
CA ASP A 133 -11.75 -13.99 -3.28
C ASP A 133 -12.89 -12.95 -3.23
N GLU A 134 -13.71 -13.03 -2.19
CA GLU A 134 -14.82 -12.10 -1.97
C GLU A 134 -14.33 -10.70 -1.59
N VAL A 135 -13.38 -10.62 -0.64
CA VAL A 135 -12.76 -9.33 -0.26
C VAL A 135 -12.05 -8.71 -1.46
N TRP A 136 -11.35 -9.52 -2.27
CA TRP A 136 -10.66 -9.05 -3.46
C TRP A 136 -11.63 -8.56 -4.53
N ARG A 137 -12.75 -9.25 -4.75
CA ARG A 137 -13.82 -8.82 -5.66
C ARG A 137 -14.34 -7.43 -5.27
N VAL A 138 -14.72 -7.26 -3.99
CA VAL A 138 -15.24 -5.99 -3.47
C VAL A 138 -14.20 -4.86 -3.61
N VAL A 139 -12.92 -5.14 -3.30
CA VAL A 139 -11.83 -4.17 -3.54
C VAL A 139 -11.69 -3.83 -5.02
N CYS A 140 -11.75 -4.82 -5.92
CA CYS A 140 -11.61 -4.58 -7.35
C CYS A 140 -12.73 -3.70 -7.90
N GLU A 141 -13.98 -3.98 -7.52
CA GLU A 141 -15.15 -3.18 -7.88
C GLU A 141 -15.00 -1.74 -7.36
N GLY A 142 -14.59 -1.57 -6.10
CA GLY A 142 -14.35 -0.25 -5.51
C GLY A 142 -13.25 0.55 -6.18
N VAL A 143 -12.18 -0.11 -6.65
CA VAL A 143 -11.11 0.52 -7.43
C VAL A 143 -11.59 0.89 -8.83
N ASP A 144 -12.35 0.01 -9.49
CA ASP A 144 -12.82 0.19 -10.86
C ASP A 144 -13.75 1.41 -11.00
N VAL A 145 -14.67 1.58 -10.04
CA VAL A 145 -15.63 2.72 -10.04
C VAL A 145 -15.06 4.00 -9.42
N GLY A 146 -13.77 4.01 -9.07
CA GLY A 146 -13.10 5.19 -8.50
C GLY A 146 -13.45 5.52 -7.05
N ARG A 147 -14.11 4.60 -6.33
CA ARG A 147 -14.46 4.79 -4.91
C ARG A 147 -13.25 4.62 -3.99
N LEU A 148 -12.39 3.65 -4.28
CA LEU A 148 -11.12 3.45 -3.58
C LEU A 148 -10.00 4.29 -4.19
N GLY A 149 -8.77 4.09 -3.72
CA GLY A 149 -7.64 4.91 -4.13
C GLY A 149 -7.10 4.56 -5.52
N THR A 150 -5.78 4.60 -5.66
CA THR A 150 -5.11 4.69 -6.97
C THR A 150 -4.92 3.34 -7.67
N GLY A 151 -5.15 2.26 -6.94
CA GLY A 151 -5.02 0.87 -7.37
C GLY A 151 -5.00 -0.06 -6.16
N ALA A 152 -4.98 -1.36 -6.42
CA ALA A 152 -4.84 -2.37 -5.39
C ALA A 152 -4.04 -3.58 -5.88
N LYS A 153 -3.54 -4.37 -4.92
CA LYS A 153 -2.92 -5.66 -5.18
C LYS A 153 -3.28 -6.69 -4.13
N VAL A 154 -3.25 -7.95 -4.52
CA VAL A 154 -3.42 -9.10 -3.62
C VAL A 154 -2.29 -10.09 -3.81
N ALA A 155 -1.76 -10.61 -2.71
CA ALA A 155 -0.73 -11.63 -2.72
C ALA A 155 -1.31 -12.97 -3.20
N THR A 156 -0.58 -13.69 -4.03
CA THR A 156 -1.00 -15.01 -4.52
C THR A 156 -0.62 -16.15 -3.59
N THR A 157 0.29 -15.89 -2.66
CA THR A 157 0.70 -16.80 -1.60
C THR A 157 0.57 -16.12 -0.24
N CYS A 158 0.53 -16.91 0.83
CA CYS A 158 0.46 -16.43 2.20
C CYS A 158 1.88 -16.36 2.77
N GLN A 159 2.02 -15.74 3.94
CA GLN A 159 3.28 -15.81 4.68
C GLN A 159 3.40 -17.17 5.38
N GLU A 160 4.63 -17.60 5.65
CA GLU A 160 4.84 -18.84 6.41
C GLU A 160 4.18 -18.74 7.79
N GLY A 161 3.32 -19.71 8.12
CA GLY A 161 2.63 -19.76 9.41
C GLY A 161 1.40 -18.85 9.54
N ASP A 162 1.06 -18.04 8.54
CA ASP A 162 -0.17 -17.23 8.53
C ASP A 162 -0.97 -17.54 7.26
N PRO A 163 -2.16 -18.16 7.35
CA PRO A 163 -2.98 -18.45 6.18
C PRO A 163 -3.56 -17.17 5.54
N ALA A 164 -3.50 -16.01 6.19
CA ALA A 164 -4.07 -14.79 5.64
C ALA A 164 -3.38 -14.34 4.33
N ARG A 165 -4.16 -13.68 3.47
CA ARG A 165 -3.69 -13.09 2.20
C ARG A 165 -3.58 -11.58 2.34
N LEU A 166 -2.41 -11.02 2.05
CA LEU A 166 -2.23 -9.57 2.06
C LEU A 166 -2.93 -8.94 0.85
N ILE A 167 -3.88 -8.05 1.11
CA ILE A 167 -4.44 -7.11 0.12
C ILE A 167 -3.95 -5.71 0.48
N CYS A 168 -3.47 -4.96 -0.52
CA CYS A 168 -3.09 -3.56 -0.36
C CYS A 168 -3.97 -2.67 -1.22
N VAL A 169 -4.56 -1.63 -0.63
CA VAL A 169 -5.31 -0.57 -1.34
C VAL A 169 -4.50 0.72 -1.26
N TYR A 170 -4.07 1.25 -2.40
CA TYR A 170 -3.12 2.34 -2.48
C TYR A 170 -3.79 3.71 -2.46
N THR A 171 -3.18 4.70 -1.81
CA THR A 171 -3.49 6.12 -1.98
C THR A 171 -2.30 6.85 -2.62
N LYS A 172 -2.52 8.08 -3.09
CA LYS A 172 -1.52 8.82 -3.87
C LYS A 172 -0.42 9.43 -3.00
N ASP A 173 -0.81 10.02 -1.87
CA ASP A 173 0.07 10.75 -0.99
C ASP A 173 -0.25 10.38 0.46
N PHE A 174 0.72 9.78 1.15
CA PHE A 174 0.58 9.39 2.54
C PHE A 174 0.47 10.57 3.49
N THR A 175 0.76 11.79 3.04
CA THR A 175 0.59 13.02 3.84
C THR A 175 -0.71 13.75 3.59
N ASP A 176 -1.47 13.34 2.57
CA ASP A 176 -2.85 13.78 2.37
C ASP A 176 -3.77 12.94 3.27
N LEU A 177 -3.90 13.36 4.53
CA LEU A 177 -4.71 12.66 5.52
C LEU A 177 -6.18 12.59 5.11
N GLU A 178 -6.68 13.57 4.35
CA GLU A 178 -8.06 13.58 3.86
C GLU A 178 -8.30 12.47 2.85
N ASP A 179 -7.41 12.27 1.86
CA ASP A 179 -7.52 11.14 0.92
C ASP A 179 -7.31 9.78 1.63
N VAL A 180 -6.34 9.70 2.55
CA VAL A 180 -6.11 8.50 3.36
C VAL A 180 -7.36 8.12 4.16
N ARG A 181 -8.01 9.11 4.80
CA ARG A 181 -9.26 8.96 5.55
C ARG A 181 -10.42 8.62 4.64
N ARG A 182 -10.57 9.29 3.49
CA ARG A 182 -11.61 9.02 2.49
C ARG A 182 -11.59 7.58 2.03
N VAL A 183 -10.41 7.04 1.69
CA VAL A 183 -10.25 5.64 1.29
C VAL A 183 -10.57 4.70 2.46
N LEU A 184 -10.18 5.02 3.69
CA LEU A 184 -10.54 4.22 4.87
C LEU A 184 -12.06 4.18 5.08
N LEU A 185 -12.74 5.32 5.00
CA LEU A 185 -14.19 5.39 5.16
C LEU A 185 -14.92 4.61 4.05
N ALA A 186 -14.42 4.65 2.83
CA ALA A 186 -14.93 3.81 1.76
C ALA A 186 -14.76 2.31 2.07
N LEU A 187 -13.61 1.89 2.62
CA LEU A 187 -13.42 0.49 3.05
C LEU A 187 -14.39 0.08 4.18
N VAL A 188 -14.71 0.99 5.09
CA VAL A 188 -15.71 0.76 6.16
C VAL A 188 -17.11 0.62 5.58
N ASP A 189 -17.51 1.54 4.72
CA ASP A 189 -18.83 1.56 4.06
C ASP A 189 -19.03 0.36 3.10
N MET A 190 -17.94 -0.23 2.62
CA MET A 190 -17.93 -1.48 1.84
C MET A 190 -17.94 -2.75 2.71
N GLY A 191 -17.98 -2.62 4.04
CA GLY A 191 -17.95 -3.75 4.98
C GLY A 191 -16.59 -4.44 5.10
N LEU A 192 -15.54 -3.92 4.46
CA LEU A 192 -14.20 -4.50 4.46
C LEU A 192 -13.40 -4.17 5.73
N VAL A 193 -13.77 -3.10 6.43
CA VAL A 193 -13.21 -2.71 7.73
C VAL A 193 -14.37 -2.54 8.71
N ARG A 194 -14.34 -3.30 9.80
CA ARG A 194 -15.41 -3.31 10.80
C ARG A 194 -14.90 -2.73 12.11
N ALA A 195 -15.78 -2.02 12.82
CA ALA A 195 -15.44 -1.41 14.11
C ALA A 195 -15.01 -2.44 15.17
N ASP A 196 -15.54 -3.66 15.08
CA ASP A 196 -15.25 -4.77 16.00
C ASP A 196 -13.92 -5.48 15.73
N MET A 197 -13.18 -5.12 14.66
CA MET A 197 -11.88 -5.72 14.38
C MET A 197 -10.90 -5.44 15.52
N PRO A 198 -10.33 -6.44 16.20
CA PRO A 198 -9.51 -6.22 17.39
C PRO A 198 -8.29 -5.33 17.15
N ARG A 199 -7.64 -5.45 15.98
CA ARG A 199 -6.43 -4.68 15.62
C ARG A 199 -6.68 -3.60 14.57
N GLY A 200 -7.86 -3.57 13.95
CA GLY A 200 -8.10 -2.78 12.74
C GLY A 200 -7.12 -3.11 11.62
N ILE A 201 -7.09 -2.27 10.59
CA ILE A 201 -6.09 -2.28 9.52
C ILE A 201 -5.04 -1.18 9.71
N MET A 202 -3.86 -1.39 9.11
CA MET A 202 -2.70 -0.51 9.21
C MET A 202 -2.37 0.12 7.86
N TYR A 203 -1.87 1.35 7.89
CA TYR A 203 -1.43 2.09 6.72
C TYR A 203 0.10 2.21 6.68
N LYS A 204 0.73 1.84 5.57
CA LYS A 204 2.18 1.92 5.37
C LYS A 204 2.52 2.75 4.12
N CYS A 205 3.45 3.70 4.25
CA CYS A 205 4.00 4.42 3.10
C CYS A 205 4.98 3.54 2.30
N ASP A 206 5.07 3.77 0.99
CA ASP A 206 6.01 3.06 0.11
C ASP A 206 7.46 3.41 0.41
N ALA A 207 7.72 4.64 0.88
CA ALA A 207 9.03 5.07 1.38
C ALA A 207 9.64 4.06 2.37
N TYR A 208 8.87 3.57 3.33
CA TYR A 208 9.32 2.54 4.28
C TYR A 208 9.56 1.18 3.62
N THR A 209 8.78 0.82 2.59
CA THR A 209 9.01 -0.41 1.83
C THR A 209 10.34 -0.35 1.07
N TYR A 210 10.66 0.76 0.41
CA TYR A 210 11.92 0.94 -0.33
C TYR A 210 13.15 0.99 0.58
N LEU A 211 13.00 1.52 1.80
CA LEU A 211 14.08 1.53 2.81
C LEU A 211 14.19 0.24 3.62
N GLY A 212 13.41 -0.80 3.31
CA GLY A 212 13.46 -2.06 4.04
C GLY A 212 12.94 -2.00 5.48
N ILE A 213 12.15 -0.97 5.82
CA ILE A 213 11.59 -0.78 7.16
C ILE A 213 10.34 -1.66 7.29
N TYR A 214 10.52 -2.84 7.88
CA TYR A 214 9.45 -3.80 8.19
C TYR A 214 9.24 -3.94 9.70
N GLY A 215 8.37 -4.86 10.13
CA GLY A 215 8.20 -5.16 11.55
C GLY A 215 9.52 -5.59 12.19
N GLN A 216 9.74 -5.19 13.45
CA GLN A 216 10.96 -5.51 14.21
C GLN A 216 12.28 -5.05 13.52
N ASN A 217 12.25 -3.92 12.80
CA ASN A 217 13.45 -3.35 12.21
C ASN A 217 14.44 -2.84 13.27
N GLU A 218 15.72 -2.78 12.91
CA GLU A 218 16.83 -2.33 13.76
C GLU A 218 16.71 -0.87 14.23
N TYR A 219 15.94 -0.04 13.52
CA TYR A 219 15.78 1.37 13.85
C TYR A 219 14.74 1.62 14.97
N GLY A 220 13.92 0.61 15.27
CA GLY A 220 12.81 0.73 16.24
C GLY A 220 11.68 1.62 15.74
N LEU A 221 11.56 1.83 14.42
CA LEU A 221 10.45 2.56 13.82
C LEU A 221 9.22 1.66 13.69
N ARG A 222 8.01 2.21 13.91
CA ARG A 222 6.77 1.50 13.55
C ARG A 222 6.70 1.41 12.02
N ALA A 223 6.46 0.21 11.49
CA ALA A 223 6.39 -0.01 10.04
C ALA A 223 5.10 0.55 9.39
N SER A 224 4.14 1.01 10.20
CA SER A 224 2.93 1.71 9.78
C SER A 224 2.92 3.13 10.32
N ILE A 225 2.36 4.06 9.55
CA ILE A 225 2.27 5.48 9.91
C ILE A 225 0.87 5.87 10.39
N TYR A 226 -0.17 5.14 9.98
CA TYR A 226 -1.53 5.27 10.51
C TYR A 226 -2.12 3.92 10.86
N GLY A 227 -3.09 3.93 11.76
CA GLY A 227 -4.00 2.82 12.00
C GLY A 227 -5.44 3.29 11.87
N SER A 228 -6.29 2.38 11.41
CA SER A 228 -7.70 2.67 11.16
C SER A 228 -8.46 3.06 12.42
N LYS A 229 -8.14 2.46 13.57
CA LYS A 229 -8.80 2.78 14.84
C LYS A 229 -8.53 4.20 15.28
N GLU A 230 -7.26 4.62 15.19
CA GLU A 230 -6.84 5.99 15.52
C GLU A 230 -7.59 7.00 14.64
N ILE A 231 -7.59 6.81 13.31
CA ILE A 231 -8.28 7.72 12.37
C ILE A 231 -9.81 7.75 12.61
N LEU A 232 -10.45 6.59 12.80
CA LEU A 232 -11.90 6.51 13.01
C LEU A 232 -12.34 7.09 14.34
N ALA A 233 -11.49 7.03 15.37
CA ALA A 233 -11.73 7.68 16.66
C ALA A 233 -11.59 9.21 16.61
N GLY A 234 -11.08 9.76 15.50
CA GLY A 234 -10.82 11.19 15.37
C GLY A 234 -9.59 11.66 16.15
N VAL A 235 -8.65 10.75 16.42
CA VAL A 235 -7.40 10.98 17.15
C VAL A 235 -6.24 11.16 16.17
#